data_AF-A0A7U9CLI7-F1
#
_entry.id   AF-A0A7U9CLI7-F1
#
_cell.length_a   1.000
_cell.length_b   1.000
_cell.length_c   1.000
_cell.angle_alpha   90.00
_cell.angle_beta   90.00
_cell.angle_gamma   90.00
#
_symmetry.space_group_name_H-M   'P 1'
#
loop_
_entity.id
_entity.type
_entity.pdbx_description
1 polymer ?
#
loop_
_entity_poly.entity_id
_entity_poly.type
_entity_poly.pdbx_seq_one_letter_code
_entity_poly.pdbx_strand_id
1 'polypeptide(L)'
;MIVEEQQALQSRIARVFNELGYRHLTPVRSFRELLALTHYSHEPFEQFDLMIINGELIAAAGVDPVRFFQGNPQIRHGVIHDVRRGQPQAEAIYATRRRQLFMLHTPDRQTLGTVLEHLDG
;
A
#
# COMPACT_ATOMS: atom_id res chain seq x y z
N MET A 1 0.59 6.63 -1.48
CA MET A 1 -0.89 6.70 -1.51
C MET A 1 -1.49 5.82 -0.42
N ILE A 2 -2.66 6.19 0.10
CA ILE A 2 -3.38 5.46 1.14
C ILE A 2 -4.76 5.08 0.60
N VAL A 3 -4.96 3.79 0.31
CA VAL A 3 -6.19 3.24 -0.27
C VAL A 3 -7.02 2.62 0.84
N GLU A 4 -7.93 3.43 1.40
CA GLU A 4 -8.76 3.08 2.55
C GLU A 4 -10.10 3.83 2.49
N GLU A 5 -11.19 3.08 2.51
CA GLU A 5 -12.56 3.60 2.44
C GLU A 5 -12.94 4.29 3.75
N GLN A 6 -12.58 3.69 4.90
CA GLN A 6 -12.94 4.19 6.22
C GLN A 6 -12.15 5.47 6.57
N GLN A 7 -12.85 6.61 6.67
CA GLN A 7 -12.24 7.92 6.91
C GLN A 7 -11.39 7.99 8.18
N ALA A 8 -11.85 7.35 9.27
CA ALA A 8 -11.11 7.32 10.52
C ALA A 8 -9.78 6.56 10.39
N LEU A 9 -9.79 5.40 9.71
CA LEU A 9 -8.60 4.58 9.52
C LEU A 9 -7.62 5.24 8.55
N GLN A 10 -8.11 5.81 7.44
CA GLN A 10 -7.25 6.56 6.50
C GLN A 10 -6.55 7.73 7.20
N SER A 11 -7.27 8.48 8.04
CA SER A 11 -6.69 9.59 8.83
C SER A 11 -5.65 9.09 9.83
N ARG A 12 -5.90 7.95 10.49
CA ARG A 12 -4.94 7.33 11.40
C ARG A 12 -3.67 6.90 10.68
N ILE A 13 -3.78 6.23 9.53
CA ILE A 13 -2.63 5.82 8.72
C ILE A 13 -1.84 7.05 8.27
N ALA A 14 -2.52 8.09 7.78
CA ALA A 14 -1.87 9.33 7.37
C ALA A 14 -1.10 10.00 8.50
N ARG A 15 -1.66 10.01 9.71
CA ARG A 15 -0.97 10.50 10.91
C ARG A 15 0.30 9.70 11.21
N VAL A 16 0.24 8.37 11.15
CA VAL A 16 1.42 7.52 11.37
C VAL A 16 2.52 7.81 10.35
N PHE A 17 2.18 7.94 9.06
CA PHE A 17 3.16 8.33 8.04
C PHE A 17 3.77 9.71 8.30
N ASN A 18 2.97 10.69 8.71
CA ASN A 18 3.47 12.03 9.06
C ASN A 18 4.45 11.97 10.25
N GLU A 19 4.15 11.14 11.27
CA GLU A 19 5.03 10.91 12.42
C GLU A 19 6.34 10.18 12.04
N LEU A 20 6.32 9.42 10.93
CA LEU A 20 7.48 8.76 10.34
C LEU A 20 8.20 9.62 9.28
N GLY A 21 7.75 10.86 9.05
CA GLY A 21 8.41 11.82 8.17
C GLY A 21 7.85 11.93 6.74
N TYR A 22 6.87 11.12 6.36
CA TYR A 22 6.28 11.09 5.02
C TYR A 22 5.09 12.05 4.92
N ARG A 23 5.21 13.13 4.12
CA ARG A 23 4.22 14.21 4.05
C ARG A 23 3.39 14.28 2.76
N HIS A 24 3.82 13.60 1.69
CA HIS A 24 3.13 13.58 0.40
C HIS A 24 2.17 12.40 0.31
N LEU A 25 1.02 12.54 0.97
CA LEU A 25 0.05 11.46 1.11
C LEU A 25 -1.16 11.70 0.20
N THR A 26 -1.34 10.84 -0.80
CA THR A 26 -2.54 10.83 -1.65
C THR A 26 -3.59 9.90 -1.06
N PRO A 27 -4.72 10.41 -0.53
CA PRO A 27 -5.83 9.57 -0.09
C PRO A 27 -6.61 9.02 -1.29
N VAL A 28 -7.00 7.75 -1.22
CA VAL A 28 -7.80 7.05 -2.23
C VAL A 28 -8.87 6.25 -1.48
N ARG A 29 -10.13 6.38 -1.89
CA ARG A 29 -11.28 5.83 -1.13
C ARG A 29 -11.81 4.51 -1.64
N SER A 30 -11.41 4.10 -2.83
CA SER A 30 -11.91 2.87 -3.45
C SER A 30 -10.88 2.22 -4.35
N PHE A 31 -11.06 0.92 -4.59
CA PHE A 31 -10.28 0.20 -5.58
C PHE A 31 -10.46 0.78 -7.00
N ARG A 32 -11.64 1.31 -7.32
CA ARG A 32 -11.90 1.97 -8.61
C ARG A 32 -11.07 3.24 -8.79
N GLU A 33 -10.95 4.08 -7.76
CA GLU A 33 -10.09 5.27 -7.80
C GLU A 33 -8.61 4.88 -7.92
N LEU A 34 -8.18 3.82 -7.21
CA LEU A 34 -6.83 3.28 -7.36
C LEU A 34 -6.56 2.90 -8.83
N LEU A 35 -7.47 2.18 -9.48
CA LEU A 35 -7.33 1.84 -10.90
C LEU A 35 -7.29 3.09 -11.78
N ALA A 36 -8.15 4.08 -11.54
CA ALA A 36 -8.16 5.33 -12.30
C ALA A 36 -6.80 6.04 -12.26
N LEU A 37 -6.14 6.03 -11.09
CA LEU A 37 -4.82 6.64 -10.90
C LEU A 37 -3.67 5.83 -11.49
N THR A 38 -3.79 4.50 -11.51
CA THR A 38 -2.64 3.61 -11.73
C THR A 38 -2.67 2.78 -13.03
N HIS A 39 -3.85 2.58 -13.62
CA HIS A 39 -4.01 1.81 -14.87
C HIS A 39 -4.33 2.69 -16.07
N TYR A 40 -4.91 3.87 -15.86
CA TYR A 40 -5.38 4.74 -16.95
C TYR A 40 -4.54 6.00 -17.13
N SER A 41 -3.50 6.22 -16.32
CA SER A 41 -2.57 7.32 -16.53
C SER A 41 -1.52 6.91 -17.58
N HIS A 42 -1.33 7.76 -18.58
CA HIS A 42 -0.43 7.52 -19.72
C HIS A 42 1.05 7.78 -19.41
N GLU A 43 1.42 7.89 -18.14
CA GLU A 43 2.78 8.17 -17.68
C GLU A 43 3.59 6.85 -17.62
N PRO A 44 4.73 6.77 -18.32
CA PRO A 44 5.47 5.51 -18.47
C PRO A 44 6.33 5.12 -17.25
N PHE A 45 6.21 5.80 -16.10
CA PHE A 45 7.08 5.60 -14.93
C PHE A 45 6.31 5.28 -13.64
N GLU A 46 7.04 4.75 -12.65
CA GLU A 46 6.60 4.60 -11.26
C GLU A 46 6.16 5.97 -10.71
N GLN A 47 4.85 6.18 -10.59
CA GLN A 47 4.28 7.45 -10.12
C GLN A 47 4.16 7.49 -8.59
N PHE A 48 4.07 6.33 -7.95
CA PHE A 48 3.84 6.22 -6.51
C PHE A 48 4.87 5.31 -5.86
N ASP A 49 5.70 5.90 -5.00
CA ASP A 49 6.76 5.17 -4.28
C ASP A 49 6.18 4.09 -3.36
N LEU A 50 5.07 4.38 -2.68
CA LEU A 50 4.43 3.46 -1.74
C LEU A 50 2.90 3.53 -1.84
N MET A 51 2.26 2.38 -2.01
CA MET A 51 0.83 2.19 -1.77
C MET A 51 0.62 1.43 -0.46
N ILE A 52 -0.28 1.92 0.38
CA ILE A 52 -0.88 1.11 1.45
C ILE A 52 -2.35 0.88 1.12
N ILE A 53 -2.81 -0.36 1.18
CA ILE A 53 -4.19 -0.74 0.83
C ILE A 53 -4.80 -1.68 1.87
N ASN A 54 -6.08 -1.48 2.16
CA ASN A 54 -6.88 -2.43 2.92
C ASN A 54 -7.11 -3.72 2.10
N GLY A 55 -6.69 -4.86 2.62
CA GLY A 55 -6.84 -6.17 1.98
C GLY A 55 -8.30 -6.53 1.65
N GLU A 56 -9.27 -6.01 2.40
CA GLU A 56 -10.68 -6.22 2.09
C GLU A 56 -11.11 -5.52 0.79
N LEU A 57 -10.51 -4.38 0.43
CA LEU A 57 -10.83 -3.66 -0.81
C LEU A 57 -10.38 -4.43 -2.06
N ILE A 58 -9.20 -5.05 -2.02
CA ILE A 58 -8.69 -5.83 -3.17
C ILE A 58 -9.42 -7.18 -3.26
N ALA A 59 -9.74 -7.79 -2.12
CA ALA A 59 -10.49 -9.03 -2.06
C ALA A 59 -11.94 -8.85 -2.57
N ALA A 60 -12.60 -7.74 -2.20
CA ALA A 60 -13.95 -7.41 -2.68
C ALA A 60 -13.99 -7.20 -4.20
N ALA A 61 -12.88 -6.77 -4.81
CA ALA A 61 -12.74 -6.67 -6.27
C ALA A 61 -12.49 -8.02 -6.96
N GLY A 62 -12.28 -9.11 -6.21
CA GLY A 62 -11.95 -10.43 -6.75
C GLY A 62 -10.56 -10.50 -7.39
N VAL A 63 -9.65 -9.61 -6.98
CA VAL A 63 -8.33 -9.45 -7.58
C VAL A 63 -7.27 -10.12 -6.72
N ASP A 64 -6.38 -10.88 -7.36
CA ASP A 64 -5.18 -11.39 -6.68
C ASP A 64 -4.19 -10.24 -6.42
N PRO A 65 -3.79 -10.01 -5.16
CA PRO A 65 -2.97 -8.85 -4.80
C PRO A 65 -1.58 -8.86 -5.43
N VAL A 66 -0.96 -10.02 -5.55
CA VAL A 66 0.39 -10.15 -6.12
C VAL A 66 0.34 -9.90 -7.62
N ARG A 67 -0.65 -10.49 -8.33
CA ARG A 67 -0.86 -10.26 -9.77
C ARG A 67 -1.20 -8.80 -10.06
N PHE A 68 -2.05 -8.17 -9.24
CA PHE A 68 -2.35 -6.74 -9.37
C PHE A 68 -1.08 -5.91 -9.25
N PHE A 69 -0.31 -6.13 -8.18
CA PHE A 69 0.93 -5.38 -7.96
C PHE A 69 1.91 -5.60 -9.12
N GLN A 70 2.16 -6.84 -9.53
CA GLN A 70 3.04 -7.16 -10.65
C GLN A 70 2.62 -6.45 -11.95
N GLY A 71 1.31 -6.48 -12.27
CA GLY A 71 0.74 -5.87 -13.47
C GLY A 71 0.63 -4.34 -13.43
N ASN A 72 0.95 -3.70 -12.30
CA ASN A 72 0.79 -2.28 -12.09
C ASN A 72 2.14 -1.59 -11.82
N PRO A 73 2.90 -1.24 -12.89
CA PRO A 73 4.26 -0.71 -12.76
C PRO A 73 4.30 0.70 -12.17
N GLN A 74 3.16 1.39 -12.04
CA GLN A 74 3.13 2.74 -11.45
C GLN A 74 3.28 2.74 -9.94
N ILE A 75 3.17 1.57 -9.30
CA ILE A 75 3.34 1.37 -7.87
C ILE A 75 4.68 0.68 -7.64
N ARG A 76 5.63 1.41 -7.03
CA ARG A 76 6.97 0.90 -6.75
C ARG A 76 6.97 -0.08 -5.57
N HIS A 77 6.44 0.33 -4.42
CA HIS A 77 6.29 -0.51 -3.23
C HIS A 77 4.84 -0.57 -2.76
N GLY A 78 4.47 -1.68 -2.11
CA GLY A 78 3.12 -1.91 -1.61
C GLY A 78 3.09 -2.47 -0.20
N VAL A 79 2.06 -2.12 0.55
CA VAL A 79 1.70 -2.69 1.85
C VAL A 79 0.22 -3.03 1.83
N ILE A 80 -0.10 -4.27 2.15
CA ILE A 80 -1.47 -4.73 2.35
C ILE A 80 -1.68 -4.87 3.85
N HIS A 81 -2.60 -4.10 4.41
CA HIS A 81 -3.05 -4.36 5.77
C HIS A 81 -4.33 -5.19 5.74
N ASP A 82 -4.30 -6.33 6.42
CA ASP A 82 -5.42 -7.27 6.45
C ASP A 82 -5.52 -7.86 7.85
N VAL A 83 -6.60 -7.53 8.56
CA VAL A 83 -6.83 -7.99 9.95
C VAL A 83 -7.04 -9.51 10.02
N ARG A 84 -7.45 -10.16 8.92
CA ARG A 84 -7.74 -11.59 8.88
C ARG A 84 -6.55 -12.43 8.42
N ARG A 85 -5.73 -11.88 7.52
CA ARG A 85 -4.64 -12.62 6.85
C ARG A 85 -3.25 -12.11 7.21
N GLY A 86 -3.14 -10.89 7.70
CA GLY A 86 -1.87 -10.26 8.01
C GLY A 86 -1.23 -10.79 9.28
N GLN A 87 0.10 -10.80 9.27
CA GLN A 87 0.91 -11.17 10.43
C GLN A 87 1.18 -9.93 11.31
N PRO A 88 1.46 -10.11 12.61
CA PRO A 88 1.85 -9.00 13.50
C PRO A 88 3.13 -8.29 13.03
N GLN A 89 4.01 -9.01 12.35
CA GLN A 89 5.20 -8.46 11.69
C GLN A 89 4.94 -8.41 10.18
N ALA A 90 5.47 -7.38 9.52
CA ALA A 90 5.32 -7.26 8.08
C ALA A 90 6.07 -8.39 7.36
N GLU A 91 5.37 -9.09 6.47
CA GLU A 91 5.90 -10.19 5.68
C GLU A 91 5.97 -9.78 4.20
N ALA A 92 7.12 -9.94 3.57
CA ALA A 92 7.26 -9.72 2.13
C ALA A 92 6.59 -10.87 1.37
N ILE A 93 5.50 -10.58 0.66
CA ILE A 93 4.76 -11.56 -0.16
C ILE A 93 5.15 -11.51 -1.64
N TYR A 94 5.88 -10.46 -2.03
CA TYR A 94 6.53 -10.34 -3.33
C TYR A 94 7.73 -9.41 -3.22
N ALA A 95 8.85 -9.79 -3.84
CA ALA A 95 10.06 -8.98 -3.84
C ALA A 95 10.84 -9.14 -5.15
N THR A 96 11.33 -8.01 -5.64
CA THR A 96 12.32 -7.89 -6.73
C THR A 96 13.38 -6.87 -6.32
N ARG A 97 14.38 -6.63 -7.19
CA ARG A 97 15.43 -5.63 -6.92
C ARG A 97 14.90 -4.19 -6.76
N ARG A 98 13.72 -3.85 -7.26
CA ARG A 98 13.19 -2.47 -7.25
C ARG A 98 11.81 -2.33 -6.60
N ARG A 99 11.05 -3.43 -6.53
CA ARG A 99 9.65 -3.43 -6.13
C ARG A 99 9.40 -4.51 -5.11
N GLN A 100 8.68 -4.16 -4.04
CA GLN A 100 8.36 -5.05 -2.94
C GLN A 100 6.93 -4.85 -2.47
N LEU A 101 6.27 -5.92 -2.06
CA LEU A 101 4.92 -5.93 -1.52
C LEU A 101 4.93 -6.66 -0.18
N PHE A 102 4.45 -5.98 0.85
CA PHE A 102 4.33 -6.52 2.20
C PHE A 102 2.88 -6.79 2.56
N MET A 103 2.66 -7.74 3.45
CA MET A 103 1.40 -7.96 4.14
C MET A 103 1.60 -7.82 5.65
N LEU A 104 0.69 -7.12 6.31
CA LEU A 104 0.72 -6.91 7.75
C LEU A 104 -0.70 -6.90 8.34
N HIS A 105 -0.82 -7.12 9.64
CA HIS A 105 -2.10 -7.14 10.34
C HIS A 105 -2.67 -5.72 10.53
N THR A 106 -1.93 -4.83 11.17
CA THR A 106 -2.35 -3.45 11.47
C THR A 106 -1.30 -2.43 11.06
N PRO A 107 -1.66 -1.34 10.35
CA PRO A 107 -0.72 -0.32 9.89
C PRO A 107 -0.43 0.70 11.00
N ASP A 108 0.31 0.27 12.03
CA ASP A 108 0.75 1.12 13.14
C ASP A 108 2.18 1.62 12.94
N ARG A 109 2.65 2.46 13.86
CA ARG A 109 3.97 3.09 13.76
C ARG A 109 5.10 2.07 13.76
N GLN A 110 4.98 0.96 14.49
CA GLN A 110 6.03 -0.04 14.58
C GLN A 110 6.13 -0.83 13.28
N THR A 111 5.02 -1.40 12.82
CA THR A 111 4.97 -2.21 11.60
C THR A 111 5.32 -1.41 10.35
N LEU A 112 4.79 -0.19 10.22
CA LEU A 112 5.14 0.70 9.10
C LEU A 112 6.59 1.19 9.20
N GLY A 113 7.09 1.49 10.40
CA GLY A 113 8.49 1.85 10.60
C GLY A 113 9.45 0.78 10.07
N THR A 114 9.24 -0.48 10.45
CA THR A 114 10.06 -1.61 9.98
C THR A 114 10.00 -1.80 8.47
N VAL A 115 8.83 -1.63 7.85
CA VAL A 115 8.70 -1.70 6.38
C VAL A 115 9.52 -0.58 5.74
N LEU A 116 9.40 0.65 6.22
CA LEU A 116 10.08 1.81 5.63
C LEU A 116 11.60 1.71 5.78
N GLU A 117 12.09 1.28 6.93
CA GLU A 117 13.52 0.98 7.14
C GLU A 117 14.04 -0.06 6.15
N HIS A 118 13.23 -1.06 5.80
CA HIS A 118 13.59 -2.07 4.80
C HIS A 118 13.55 -1.52 3.36
N LEU A 119 12.71 -0.53 3.08
CA LEU A 119 12.60 0.10 1.75
C LEU A 119 13.69 1.14 1.48
N ASP A 120 14.22 1.77 2.52
CA ASP A 120 15.26 2.81 2.43
C ASP A 120 16.69 2.24 2.32
N GLY A 121 16.88 0.94 2.55
CA GLY A 121 18.18 0.23 2.48
C GLY A 121 18.52 -0.33 1.11
#